data_AF-A0A940ZN79-F1
#
_entry.id   AF-A0A940ZN79-F1
#
_cell.length_a   1.000
_cell.length_b   1.000
_cell.length_c   1.000
_cell.angle_alpha   90.00
_cell.angle_beta   90.00
_cell.angle_gamma   90.00
#
_symmetry.space_group_name_H-M   'P 1'
#
loop_
_entity.id
_entity.type
_entity.pdbx_description
1 polymer ?
#
loop_
_entity_poly.entity_id
_entity_poly.type
_entity_poly.pdbx_seq_one_letter_code
_entity_poly.pdbx_strand_id
1 'polypeptide(L)' 'MRKSYQLMIDAWSHIAPPKYRDLLRKAAPKECAYMIDTFPPLFDMDTRFRIMDKYQGLVQVIT' A
#
# COMPACT_ATOMS: atom_id res chain seq x y z
N MET A 1 2.31 23.31 -23.09
CA MET A 1 2.71 22.17 -22.24
C MET A 1 2.17 22.42 -20.83
N ARG A 2 1.27 21.57 -20.30
CA ARG A 2 0.78 21.72 -18.91
C ARG A 2 1.97 21.50 -17.97
N LYS A 3 2.22 22.44 -17.04
CA LYS A 3 3.15 22.21 -15.92
C LYS A 3 2.63 20.97 -15.17
N SER A 4 3.44 19.93 -15.03
CA SER A 4 3.09 18.83 -14.15
C SER A 4 2.97 19.38 -12.73
N TYR A 5 1.88 19.06 -12.05
CA TYR A 5 1.81 19.33 -10.62
C TYR A 5 2.87 18.47 -9.94
N GLN A 6 3.78 19.10 -9.19
CA GLN A 6 4.83 18.40 -8.44
C GLN A 6 4.29 17.54 -7.30
N LEU A 7 2.99 17.63 -6.99
CA LEU A 7 2.31 16.89 -5.94
C LEU A 7 1.13 16.13 -6.54
N MET A 8 1.07 14.83 -6.29
CA MET A 8 -0.04 13.94 -6.63
C MET A 8 -0.53 13.27 -5.36
N ILE A 9 -1.79 13.49 -4.99
CA ILE A 9 -2.39 12.89 -3.80
C ILE A 9 -3.31 11.76 -4.26
N ASP A 10 -2.90 10.52 -3.98
CA ASP A 10 -3.78 9.37 -4.03
C ASP A 10 -4.59 9.33 -2.73
N ALA A 11 -5.87 9.67 -2.84
CA ALA A 11 -6.76 9.89 -1.71
C ALA A 11 -7.35 8.60 -1.12
N TRP A 12 -7.10 7.42 -1.72
CA TRP A 12 -7.74 6.16 -1.31
C TRP A 12 -6.80 4.96 -1.49
N SER A 13 -5.72 4.96 -0.72
CA SER A 13 -4.71 3.92 -0.77
C SER A 13 -4.87 2.94 0.39
N HIS A 14 -4.76 1.64 0.12
CA HIS A 14 -4.92 0.61 1.15
C HIS A 14 -3.58 0.17 1.75
N ILE A 15 -3.61 -0.17 3.05
CA ILE A 15 -2.51 -0.83 3.76
C ILE A 15 -3.05 -1.92 4.70
N ALA A 16 -2.26 -2.97 4.91
CA ALA A 16 -2.49 -4.04 5.86
C ALA A 16 -1.29 -4.12 6.83
N PRO A 17 -1.28 -3.34 7.93
CA PRO A 17 -0.16 -3.33 8.87
C PRO A 17 0.19 -4.74 9.38
N PRO A 18 1.47 -5.08 9.63
CA PRO A 18 1.87 -6.46 9.95
C PRO A 18 1.07 -7.11 11.08
N LYS A 19 0.80 -6.36 12.17
CA LYS A 19 -0.01 -6.86 13.30
C LYS A 19 -1.46 -7.16 12.91
N TYR A 20 -2.06 -6.34 12.05
CA TYR A 20 -3.42 -6.55 11.56
C TYR A 20 -3.49 -7.74 10.62
N ARG A 21 -2.51 -7.87 9.71
CA ARG A 21 -2.33 -9.03 8.85
C ARG A 21 -2.19 -10.32 9.65
N ASP A 22 -1.43 -10.33 10.74
CA ASP A 22 -1.27 -11.52 11.59
C ASP A 22 -2.58 -11.95 12.26
N LEU A 23 -3.44 -10.99 12.63
CA LEU A 23 -4.78 -11.26 13.13
C LEU A 23 -5.69 -11.79 12.02
N LEU A 24 -5.66 -11.19 10.83
CA LEU A 24 -6.44 -11.64 9.68
C LEU A 24 -6.04 -13.03 9.21
N ARG A 25 -4.75 -13.37 9.24
CA ARG A 25 -4.29 -14.72 8.91
C ARG A 25 -4.90 -15.78 9.83
N LYS A 26 -5.19 -15.43 11.09
CA LYS A 26 -5.84 -16.33 12.06
C LYS A 26 -7.37 -16.35 11.86
N ALA A 27 -7.98 -15.19 11.62
CA ALA A 27 -9.44 -15.06 11.53
C ALA A 27 -10.02 -15.49 10.18
N ALA A 28 -9.30 -15.20 9.09
CA ALA A 28 -9.75 -15.35 7.71
C ALA A 28 -8.54 -15.71 6.80
N PRO A 29 -8.00 -16.94 6.93
CA PRO A 29 -6.74 -17.32 6.29
C PRO A 29 -6.79 -17.30 4.75
N LYS A 30 -7.93 -17.65 4.14
CA LYS A 30 -8.06 -17.70 2.67
C LYS A 30 -8.10 -16.30 2.09
N GLU A 31 -8.85 -15.41 2.73
CA GLU A 31 -9.01 -14.01 2.37
C GLU A 31 -7.68 -13.26 2.57
N CYS A 32 -6.99 -13.50 3.69
CA CYS A 32 -5.67 -12.94 3.94
C CYS A 32 -4.65 -13.39 2.88
N ALA A 33 -4.66 -14.68 2.51
CA ALA A 33 -3.76 -15.20 1.49
C ALA A 33 -3.98 -14.53 0.13
N TYR A 34 -5.25 -14.44 -0.29
CA TYR A 34 -5.63 -13.91 -1.60
C TYR A 34 -5.51 -12.38 -1.69
N MET A 35 -6.00 -11.65 -0.68
CA MET A 35 -6.12 -10.18 -0.74
C MET A 35 -4.92 -9.43 -0.15
N ILE A 36 -4.11 -10.06 0.71
CA ILE A 36 -3.01 -9.38 1.42
C ILE A 36 -1.67 -10.02 1.07
N ASP A 37 -1.50 -11.32 1.32
CA ASP A 37 -0.20 -11.99 1.17
C ASP A 37 0.34 -11.97 -0.27
N THR A 38 -0.56 -11.92 -1.25
CA THR A 38 -0.23 -11.78 -2.67
C THR A 38 0.38 -10.40 -3.03
N PHE A 39 0.17 -9.38 -2.20
CA PHE A 39 0.60 -8.00 -2.47
C PHE A 39 1.54 -7.47 -1.38
N PRO A 40 2.85 -7.75 -1.45
CA PRO A 40 3.83 -7.28 -0.48
C PRO A 40 3.75 -5.77 -0.13
N PRO A 41 3.48 -4.83 -1.07
CA PRO A 41 3.35 -3.40 -0.76
C PRO A 41 2.19 -3.04 0.20
N LEU A 42 1.28 -3.96 0.49
CA LEU A 42 0.23 -3.77 1.50
C LEU A 42 0.78 -3.90 2.92
N PHE A 43 1.80 -4.71 3.18
CA PHE A 43 2.26 -4.99 4.54
C PHE A 43 3.76 -4.77 4.77
N ASP A 44 4.54 -4.60 3.70
CA ASP A 44 5.96 -4.27 3.72
C ASP A 44 6.18 -2.84 3.19
N MET A 45 6.52 -1.93 4.10
CA MET A 45 6.71 -0.52 3.80
C MET A 45 7.95 -0.25 2.96
N ASP A 46 9.01 -1.05 3.10
CA ASP A 46 10.23 -0.85 2.31
C ASP A 46 9.97 -1.17 0.84
N THR A 47 9.26 -2.28 0.59
CA THR A 47 8.80 -2.62 -0.76
C THR A 47 7.86 -1.54 -1.32
N ARG A 48 6.95 -1.01 -0.50
CA ARG A 48 6.02 0.04 -0.92
C ARG A 48 6.75 1.33 -1.31
N PHE A 49 7.64 1.83 -0.45
CA PHE A 49 8.35 3.08 -0.70
C PHE A 49 9.25 3.00 -1.93
N ARG A 50 9.96 1.88 -2.14
CA ARG A 50 10.78 1.68 -3.35
C ARG A 50 9.98 1.78 -4.66
N ILE A 51 8.69 1.42 -4.63
CA ILE A 51 7.80 1.59 -5.78
C ILE A 51 7.35 3.04 -5.90
N MET A 52 6.94 3.66 -4.79
CA MET A 52 6.50 5.06 -4.75
C MET A 52 7.59 6.04 -5.18
N ASP A 53 8.86 5.79 -4.85
CA ASP A 53 10.01 6.64 -5.18
C ASP A 53 10.20 6.82 -6.70
N LYS A 54 9.62 5.94 -7.53
CA LYS A 54 9.61 6.05 -8.99
C LYS A 54 8.66 7.15 -9.49
N TYR A 55 7.76 7.63 -8.64
CA TYR A 55 6.72 8.60 -8.96
C TYR A 55 6.94 9.88 -8.13
N GLN A 56 7.77 10.77 -8.66
CA GLN A 56 8.08 12.03 -8.00
C GLN A 56 6.79 12.79 -7.64
N GLY A 57 6.66 13.16 -6.36
CA GLY A 57 5.53 13.92 -5.87
C GLY A 57 4.31 13.10 -5.46
N LEU A 58 4.35 11.77 -5.59
CA LEU A 58 3.26 10.91 -5.14
C LEU A 58 3.21 10.84 -3.60
N VAL A 59 2.06 11.17 -3.05
CA VAL A 59 1.70 10.99 -1.64
C VAL A 59 0.40 10.20 -1.59
N GLN A 60 0.28 9.30 -0.61
CA GLN A 60 -0.88 8.43 -0.46
C GLN A 60 -1.53 8.67 0.89
N VAL A 61 -2.85 8.89 0.88
CA VAL A 61 -3.69 8.82 2.07
C VAL A 61 -4.03 7.35 2.29
N ILE A 62 -3.62 6.83 3.45
CA ILE A 62 -3.80 5.41 3.81
C ILE A 62 -5.16 5.16 4.48
N THR A 63 -5.76 4.02 4.17
CA THR A 63 -7.01 3.49 4.71
C THR A 63 -6.83 2.06 5.20
#